data_AF-A0A914DP06-F1
#
_entry.id   AF-A0A914DP06-F1
#
_cell.length_a   1.000
_cell.length_b   1.000
_cell.length_c   1.000
_cell.angle_alpha   90.00
_cell.angle_beta   90.00
_cell.angle_gamma   90.00
#
_symmetry.space_group_name_H-M   'P 1'
#
loop_
_entity.id
_entity.type
_entity.pdbx_description
1 polymer ?
#
loop_
_entity_poly.entity_id
_entity_poly.type
_entity_poly.pdbx_seq_one_letter_code
_entity_poly.pdbx_strand_id
1 'polypeptide(L)'
;MMFLAAMLVKRSFEDLYLLENSIHARERCRSCRFDRCLMMGMNPEALVLPKTLDFEKFRMKIDKRKRTLQDQNQTILSKIRPTFEQSVYNKEIDSLVYLEFKLKRLRESSYNPTLEQGLCDDSVRKRHWLTIDLILVIEAAKTLPAFGMLDEDDKVVLLEYIGLANAILLECFYSVEKGSSTIVMPNGLVPIQMPKPGSSELNHLRSEAFCRCIEPLQRVGLDLVEYVLLKAVIYSYSCIPGLSRRGEKILIKEKEKYALVLLRYLQTKLGDTQGAKKYAEVIALMETFFYFGQRHQQLTIVMNSIVYPFKPPLPPFLEKILYK
;
A
#
# COMPACT_ATOMS: atom_id res chain seq x y z
N MET A 1 19.67 29.98 4.82
CA MET A 1 18.28 29.48 4.80
C MET A 1 18.17 27.95 4.76
N MET A 2 19.09 27.21 4.13
CA MET A 2 19.05 25.73 4.16
C MET A 2 19.60 25.08 5.46
N PHE A 3 20.44 25.77 6.23
CA PHE A 3 20.94 25.25 7.52
C PHE A 3 19.93 25.36 8.69
N LEU A 4 18.99 26.30 8.61
CA LEU A 4 17.89 26.44 9.59
C LEU A 4 16.80 25.39 9.39
N ALA A 5 16.56 24.95 8.15
CA ALA A 5 15.62 23.86 7.83
C ALA A 5 16.11 22.50 8.38
N ALA A 6 17.44 22.23 8.34
CA ALA A 6 18.00 21.00 8.91
C ALA A 6 17.94 20.98 10.46
N MET A 7 18.00 22.13 11.13
CA MET A 7 17.82 22.21 12.59
C MET A 7 16.34 22.14 13.01
N LEU A 8 15.41 22.63 12.18
CA LEU A 8 13.97 22.49 12.43
C LEU A 8 13.46 21.06 12.16
N VAL A 9 14.06 20.34 11.19
CA VAL A 9 13.80 18.91 10.96
C VAL A 9 14.38 18.03 12.07
N LYS A 10 15.49 18.42 12.71
CA LYS A 10 16.04 17.69 13.86
C LYS A 10 15.20 17.87 15.13
N ARG A 11 14.66 19.08 15.35
CA ARG A 11 13.79 19.39 16.50
C ARG A 11 12.41 18.73 16.37
N SER A 12 11.85 18.68 15.15
CA SER A 12 10.59 17.95 14.90
C SER A 12 10.75 16.42 14.95
N PHE A 13 11.95 15.88 14.69
CA PHE A 13 12.25 14.46 14.90
C PHE A 13 12.44 14.12 16.40
N GLU A 14 13.05 14.99 17.20
CA GLU A 14 13.15 14.80 18.66
C GLU A 14 11.78 14.90 19.35
N ASP A 15 10.90 15.79 18.90
CA ASP A 15 9.54 15.91 19.44
C ASP A 15 8.63 14.72 19.05
N LEU A 16 8.85 14.10 17.88
CA LEU A 16 8.21 12.83 17.47
C LEU A 16 8.76 11.62 18.24
N TYR A 17 10.06 11.61 18.57
CA TYR A 17 10.68 10.58 19.42
C TYR A 17 10.23 10.68 20.89
N LEU A 18 9.85 11.87 21.35
CA LEU A 18 9.27 12.09 22.68
C LEU A 18 7.77 11.77 22.73
N LEU A 19 7.03 11.90 21.62
CA LEU A 19 5.62 11.50 21.55
C LEU A 19 5.41 9.98 21.44
N GLU A 20 6.32 9.24 20.79
CA GLU A 20 6.35 7.76 20.86
C GLU A 20 6.63 7.23 22.27
N ASN A 21 7.28 8.03 23.12
CA ASN A 21 7.50 7.68 24.53
C ASN A 21 6.29 7.96 25.43
N SER A 22 5.22 8.59 24.93
CA SER A 22 4.02 8.86 25.72
C SER A 22 2.94 7.77 25.60
N ILE A 23 2.98 6.94 24.55
CA ILE A 23 2.10 5.78 24.37
C ILE A 23 2.74 4.48 24.92
N HIS A 24 4.06 4.45 25.13
CA HIS A 24 4.78 3.34 25.77
C HIS A 24 5.17 3.57 27.24
N ALA A 25 4.49 4.46 27.96
CA ALA A 25 4.68 4.64 29.40
C ALA A 25 4.17 3.45 30.27
N ARG A 26 3.77 2.33 29.68
CA ARG A 26 3.46 1.09 30.42
C ARG A 26 4.36 -0.04 29.97
N GLU A 27 5.56 -0.15 30.54
CA GLU A 27 6.24 -1.45 30.75
C GLU A 27 7.60 -1.41 31.48
N ARG A 28 7.92 -0.37 32.27
CA ARG A 28 9.14 -0.41 33.11
C ARG A 28 8.93 -1.08 34.47
N CYS A 29 7.74 -1.62 34.74
CA CYS A 29 7.42 -2.23 36.01
C CYS A 29 7.93 -3.68 36.06
N ARG A 30 8.56 -4.09 37.18
CA ARG A 30 9.12 -5.45 37.32
C ARG A 30 8.09 -6.56 37.08
N SER A 31 6.83 -6.34 37.49
CA SER A 31 5.74 -7.29 37.24
C SER A 31 5.32 -7.36 35.77
N CYS A 32 5.27 -6.22 35.07
CA CYS A 32 4.93 -6.12 33.65
C CYS A 32 5.96 -6.86 32.79
N ARG A 33 7.26 -6.66 33.10
CA ARG A 33 8.36 -7.37 32.45
C ARG A 33 8.28 -8.87 32.71
N PHE A 34 7.98 -9.27 33.95
CA PHE A 34 7.84 -10.67 34.31
C PHE A 34 6.67 -11.34 33.55
N ASP A 35 5.52 -10.67 33.47
CA ASP A 35 4.35 -11.15 32.72
C ASP A 35 4.69 -11.35 31.22
N ARG A 36 5.48 -10.45 30.63
CA ARG A 36 5.97 -10.57 29.24
C ARG A 36 6.94 -11.74 29.06
N CYS A 37 7.88 -11.92 29.98
CA CYS A 37 8.79 -13.08 29.97
C CYS A 37 8.02 -14.41 30.06
N LEU A 38 6.96 -14.47 30.87
CA LEU A 38 6.09 -15.65 30.96
C LEU A 38 5.34 -15.93 29.66
N MET A 39 4.86 -14.89 28.97
CA MET A 39 4.19 -15.02 27.67
C MET A 39 5.14 -15.52 26.57
N MET A 40 6.40 -15.09 26.58
CA MET A 40 7.42 -15.47 25.60
C MET A 40 8.08 -16.82 25.88
N GLY A 41 7.65 -17.56 26.91
CA GLY A 41 8.10 -18.93 27.16
C GLY A 41 9.31 -19.07 28.08
N MET A 42 9.48 -18.17 29.06
CA MET A 42 10.52 -18.30 30.09
C MET A 42 10.42 -19.67 30.83
N ASN A 43 11.57 -20.33 31.02
CA ASN A 43 11.67 -21.56 31.80
C ASN A 43 11.65 -21.25 33.31
N PRO A 44 10.63 -21.68 34.09
CA PRO A 44 10.55 -21.41 35.52
C PRO A 44 11.60 -22.17 36.34
N GLU A 45 12.20 -23.23 35.81
CA GLU A 45 13.24 -24.03 36.49
C GLU A 45 14.61 -23.34 36.53
N ALA A 46 14.80 -22.26 35.77
CA ALA A 46 16.02 -21.46 35.78
C ALA A 46 16.03 -20.35 36.84
N LEU A 47 14.97 -20.21 37.65
CA LEU A 47 14.84 -19.15 38.65
C LEU A 47 15.54 -19.52 39.96
N VAL A 48 16.51 -18.70 40.38
CA VAL A 48 17.18 -18.86 41.69
C VAL A 48 16.26 -18.33 42.79
N LEU A 49 15.72 -19.25 43.59
CA LEU A 49 14.82 -18.93 44.71
C LEU A 49 15.58 -18.95 46.06
N PRO A 50 15.23 -18.06 47.00
CA PRO A 50 15.68 -18.17 48.39
C PRO A 50 15.30 -19.53 49.01
N LYS A 51 16.19 -20.11 49.83
CA LYS A 51 16.01 -21.44 50.48
C LYS A 51 14.74 -21.56 51.35
N THR A 52 14.11 -20.45 51.69
CA THR A 52 12.90 -20.37 52.52
C THR A 52 11.60 -20.53 51.73
N LEU A 53 11.67 -20.57 50.40
CA LEU A 53 10.49 -20.63 49.53
C LEU A 53 10.33 -22.02 48.92
N ASP A 54 9.11 -22.54 49.01
CA ASP A 54 8.69 -23.80 48.42
C ASP A 54 8.53 -23.66 46.89
N PHE A 55 9.34 -24.41 46.15
CA PHE A 55 9.41 -24.38 44.69
C PHE A 55 8.07 -24.76 44.03
N GLU A 56 7.37 -25.76 44.57
CA GLU A 56 6.11 -26.25 44.00
C GLU A 56 4.99 -25.21 44.13
N LYS A 57 4.88 -24.59 45.30
CA LYS A 57 3.91 -23.50 45.52
C LYS A 57 4.20 -22.29 44.63
N PHE A 58 5.47 -22.02 44.34
CA PHE A 58 5.87 -20.94 43.44
C PHE A 58 5.54 -21.25 41.98
N ARG A 59 5.82 -22.48 41.53
CA ARG A 59 5.45 -22.98 40.20
C ARG A 59 3.95 -22.87 39.93
N MET A 60 3.13 -23.33 40.88
CA MET A 60 1.66 -23.21 40.78
C MET A 60 1.18 -21.76 40.61
N LYS A 61 1.83 -20.79 41.28
CA LYS A 61 1.50 -19.37 41.15
C LYS A 61 1.87 -18.81 39.76
N ILE A 62 3.00 -19.23 39.20
CA ILE A 62 3.42 -18.85 37.84
C ILE A 62 2.42 -19.40 36.81
N ASP A 63 2.09 -20.69 36.90
CA ASP A 63 1.17 -21.33 35.96
C ASP A 63 -0.24 -20.75 36.01
N LYS A 64 -0.72 -20.38 37.22
CA LYS A 64 -2.00 -19.68 37.39
C LYS A 64 -1.95 -18.30 36.74
N ARG A 65 -0.88 -17.53 36.94
CA ARG A 65 -0.72 -16.19 36.36
C ARG A 65 -0.58 -16.24 34.84
N LYS A 66 0.14 -17.23 34.29
CA LYS A 66 0.25 -17.47 32.84
C LYS A 66 -1.12 -17.75 32.20
N ARG A 67 -1.95 -18.59 32.83
CA ARG A 67 -3.33 -18.86 32.37
C ARG A 67 -4.18 -17.59 32.37
N THR A 68 -4.16 -16.81 33.46
CA THR A 68 -4.91 -15.54 33.53
C THR A 68 -4.49 -14.54 32.45
N LEU A 69 -3.20 -14.43 32.14
CA LEU A 69 -2.69 -13.55 31.08
C LEU A 69 -3.08 -14.03 29.67
N GLN A 70 -3.19 -15.34 29.46
CA GLN A 70 -3.67 -15.94 28.21
C GLN A 70 -5.18 -15.70 28.02
N ASP A 71 -5.99 -15.89 29.07
CA ASP A 71 -7.43 -15.65 29.05
C ASP A 71 -7.77 -14.17 28.83
N GLN A 72 -7.01 -13.25 29.45
CA GLN A 72 -7.16 -11.81 29.24
C GLN A 72 -6.85 -11.41 27.79
N ASN A 73 -5.80 -11.96 27.19
CA ASN A 73 -5.50 -11.71 25.77
C ASN A 73 -6.59 -12.27 24.84
N GLN A 74 -7.08 -13.48 25.08
CA GLN A 74 -8.19 -14.04 24.29
C GLN A 74 -9.47 -13.21 24.40
N THR A 75 -9.77 -12.68 25.58
CA THR A 75 -10.95 -11.83 25.82
C THR A 75 -10.81 -10.44 25.18
N ILE A 76 -9.60 -9.90 25.10
CA ILE A 76 -9.33 -8.64 24.38
C ILE A 76 -9.44 -8.87 22.87
N LEU A 77 -8.89 -9.97 22.36
CA LEU A 77 -8.98 -10.34 20.94
C LEU A 77 -10.42 -10.59 20.47
N SER A 78 -11.26 -11.17 21.33
CA SER A 78 -12.69 -11.37 21.03
C SER A 78 -13.50 -10.08 21.08
N LYS A 79 -13.11 -9.09 21.90
CA LYS A 79 -13.73 -7.75 21.96
C LYS A 79 -13.26 -6.81 20.85
N ILE A 80 -12.05 -7.02 20.31
CA ILE A 80 -11.52 -6.26 19.16
C ILE A 80 -12.01 -6.84 17.83
N ARG A 81 -12.52 -8.08 17.79
CA ARG A 81 -13.20 -8.64 16.61
C ARG A 81 -14.45 -7.80 16.35
N PRO A 82 -14.51 -6.97 15.29
CA PRO A 82 -15.79 -6.44 14.89
C PRO A 82 -16.61 -7.65 14.44
N THR A 83 -17.85 -7.75 14.93
CA THR A 83 -18.85 -8.70 14.44
C THR A 83 -19.25 -8.30 13.01
N PHE A 84 -18.32 -8.43 12.07
CA PHE A 84 -18.56 -8.15 10.66
C PHE A 84 -18.72 -9.50 9.98
N GLU A 85 -19.95 -9.76 9.52
CA GLU A 85 -20.40 -11.07 9.04
C GLU A 85 -19.60 -11.55 7.82
N GLN A 86 -19.32 -12.86 7.76
CA GLN A 86 -18.60 -13.48 6.65
C GLN A 86 -19.26 -13.22 5.28
N SER A 87 -20.59 -13.11 5.28
CA SER A 87 -21.42 -12.82 4.10
C SER A 87 -21.18 -11.44 3.52
N VAL A 88 -20.79 -10.47 4.36
CA VAL A 88 -20.53 -9.09 3.94
C VAL A 88 -19.19 -9.04 3.23
N TYR A 89 -18.11 -9.55 3.84
CA TYR A 89 -16.76 -9.59 3.23
C TYR A 89 -16.76 -10.16 1.81
N ASN A 90 -17.49 -11.25 1.59
CA ASN A 90 -17.56 -11.90 0.29
C ASN A 90 -18.17 -10.97 -0.77
N LYS A 91 -19.22 -10.21 -0.43
CA LYS A 91 -19.84 -9.25 -1.35
C LYS A 91 -18.89 -8.11 -1.74
N GLU A 92 -18.09 -7.61 -0.80
CA GLU A 92 -17.08 -6.59 -1.14
C GLU A 92 -15.98 -7.14 -2.03
N ILE A 93 -15.47 -8.33 -1.73
CA ILE A 93 -14.46 -8.99 -2.56
C ILE A 93 -15.02 -9.20 -3.97
N ASP A 94 -16.22 -9.76 -4.10
CA ASP A 94 -16.88 -10.00 -5.38
C ASP A 94 -17.05 -8.70 -6.18
N SER A 95 -17.42 -7.61 -5.51
CA SER A 95 -17.60 -6.30 -6.14
C SER A 95 -16.27 -5.74 -6.66
N LEU A 96 -15.18 -5.85 -5.87
CA LEU A 96 -13.84 -5.40 -6.28
C LEU A 96 -13.27 -6.24 -7.42
N VAL A 97 -13.43 -7.57 -7.36
CA VAL A 97 -13.01 -8.49 -8.43
C VAL A 97 -13.77 -8.21 -9.72
N TYR A 98 -15.09 -7.99 -9.62
CA TYR A 98 -15.92 -7.64 -10.76
C TYR A 98 -15.52 -6.30 -11.40
N LEU A 99 -15.22 -5.30 -10.59
CA LEU A 99 -14.69 -4.03 -11.05
C LEU A 99 -13.36 -4.22 -11.78
N GLU A 100 -12.43 -4.98 -11.21
CA GLU A 100 -11.13 -5.23 -11.83
C GLU A 100 -11.27 -5.94 -13.17
N PHE A 101 -12.15 -6.92 -13.27
CA PHE A 101 -12.46 -7.59 -14.53
C PHE A 101 -12.93 -6.60 -15.61
N LYS A 102 -13.82 -5.66 -15.26
CA LYS A 102 -14.28 -4.62 -16.19
C LYS A 102 -13.15 -3.68 -16.61
N LEU A 103 -12.33 -3.23 -15.67
CA LEU A 103 -11.21 -2.33 -15.95
C LEU A 103 -10.16 -3.01 -16.84
N LYS A 104 -9.83 -4.28 -16.56
CA LYS A 104 -8.93 -5.09 -17.41
C LYS A 104 -9.45 -5.17 -18.85
N ARG A 105 -10.74 -5.48 -19.03
CA ARG A 105 -11.37 -5.52 -20.36
C ARG A 105 -11.29 -4.17 -21.08
N LEU A 106 -11.52 -3.07 -20.39
CA LEU A 106 -11.41 -1.73 -20.98
C LEU A 106 -9.96 -1.42 -21.37
N ARG A 107 -8.99 -1.76 -20.52
CA ARG A 107 -7.56 -1.59 -20.76
C ARG A 107 -7.07 -2.36 -22.00
N GLU A 108 -7.54 -3.59 -22.16
CA GLU A 108 -7.18 -4.49 -23.27
C GLU A 108 -7.98 -4.19 -24.55
N SER A 109 -9.02 -3.38 -24.48
CA SER A 109 -9.83 -3.02 -25.63
C SER A 109 -9.08 -2.11 -26.63
N SER A 110 -9.71 -1.86 -27.78
CA SER A 110 -9.26 -0.89 -28.78
C SER A 110 -9.46 0.57 -28.35
N TYR A 111 -10.09 0.83 -27.20
CA TYR A 111 -10.28 2.17 -26.66
C TYR A 111 -8.93 2.88 -26.48
N ASN A 112 -8.83 4.08 -27.03
CA ASN A 112 -7.70 4.99 -26.83
C ASN A 112 -8.30 6.39 -26.61
N PRO A 113 -8.28 6.93 -25.39
CA PRO A 113 -8.78 8.27 -25.14
C PRO A 113 -7.85 9.26 -25.85
N THR A 114 -8.29 9.76 -27.02
CA THR A 114 -7.57 10.80 -27.75
C THR A 114 -7.67 12.09 -26.95
N LEU A 115 -6.54 12.60 -26.49
CA LEU A 115 -6.44 13.93 -25.91
C LEU A 115 -6.23 14.89 -27.07
N GLU A 116 -7.36 15.43 -27.53
CA GLU A 116 -7.54 16.37 -28.63
C GLU A 116 -7.15 15.89 -30.04
N GLN A 117 -8.15 16.03 -30.90
CA GLN A 117 -8.10 15.96 -32.34
C GLN A 117 -7.24 17.14 -32.84
N GLY A 118 -6.10 16.88 -33.48
CA GLY A 118 -5.30 17.97 -34.05
C GLY A 118 -3.97 17.59 -34.69
N LEU A 119 -3.44 16.39 -34.47
CA LEU A 119 -2.21 15.95 -35.12
C LEU A 119 -2.51 14.72 -35.99
N CYS A 120 -2.91 15.00 -37.24
CA CYS A 120 -2.85 14.02 -38.31
C CYS A 120 -1.39 13.55 -38.45
N ASP A 121 -1.12 12.34 -38.00
CA ASP A 121 -0.34 11.39 -38.76
C ASP A 121 -0.89 9.98 -38.48
N ASP A 122 -1.44 9.34 -39.52
CA ASP A 122 -2.02 8.00 -39.49
C ASP A 122 -0.97 6.89 -39.27
N SER A 123 0.31 7.25 -39.12
CA SER A 123 1.39 6.32 -38.81
C SER A 123 1.51 6.05 -37.29
N VAL A 124 0.72 5.08 -36.83
CA VAL A 124 0.67 4.56 -35.44
C VAL A 124 0.05 5.54 -34.45
N ARG A 125 -1.26 5.37 -34.22
CA ARG A 125 -1.99 5.84 -33.03
C ARG A 125 -1.21 5.45 -31.76
N LYS A 126 -0.26 6.28 -31.31
CA LYS A 126 0.61 6.01 -30.16
C LYS A 126 -0.29 5.91 -28.94
N ARG A 127 -0.40 4.70 -28.40
CA ARG A 127 -1.20 4.45 -27.20
C ARG A 127 -0.40 4.92 -25.99
N HIS A 128 -0.91 5.95 -25.31
CA HIS A 128 -0.32 6.46 -24.08
C HIS A 128 -0.80 5.61 -22.90
N TRP A 129 -0.13 4.50 -22.65
CA TRP A 129 -0.56 3.52 -21.65
C TRP A 129 -0.69 4.08 -20.24
N LEU A 130 0.28 4.88 -19.78
CA LEU A 130 0.19 5.53 -18.46
C LEU A 130 -1.05 6.42 -18.33
N THR A 131 -1.40 7.15 -19.40
CA THR A 131 -2.61 7.99 -19.45
C THR A 131 -3.87 7.15 -19.33
N ILE A 132 -3.95 6.05 -20.08
CA ILE A 132 -5.08 5.11 -20.00
C ILE A 132 -5.18 4.54 -18.59
N ASP A 133 -4.08 4.09 -18.02
CA ASP A 133 -4.05 3.48 -16.69
C ASP A 133 -4.45 4.49 -15.61
N LEU A 134 -4.05 5.76 -15.73
CA LEU A 134 -4.52 6.83 -14.84
C LEU A 134 -6.02 7.14 -15.00
N ILE A 135 -6.57 7.09 -16.21
CA ILE A 135 -8.02 7.20 -16.43
C ILE A 135 -8.74 6.03 -15.78
N LEU A 136 -8.24 4.81 -15.92
CA LEU A 136 -8.81 3.63 -15.26
C LEU A 136 -8.75 3.75 -13.73
N VAL A 137 -7.70 4.36 -13.18
CA VAL A 137 -7.61 4.64 -11.74
C VAL A 137 -8.69 5.62 -11.30
N ILE A 138 -8.97 6.66 -12.07
CA ILE A 138 -10.06 7.61 -11.80
C ILE A 138 -11.43 6.90 -11.87
N GLU A 139 -11.66 6.09 -12.90
CA GLU A 139 -12.91 5.33 -13.05
C GLU A 139 -13.10 4.33 -11.92
N ALA A 140 -12.03 3.66 -11.47
CA ALA A 140 -12.07 2.79 -10.31
C ALA A 140 -12.41 3.56 -9.02
N ALA A 141 -11.76 4.70 -8.77
CA ALA A 141 -12.00 5.52 -7.59
C ALA A 141 -13.47 5.96 -7.49
N LYS A 142 -14.10 6.35 -8.61
CA LYS A 142 -15.52 6.74 -8.66
C LYS A 142 -16.49 5.65 -8.19
N THR A 143 -16.08 4.38 -8.22
CA THR A 143 -16.93 3.27 -7.76
C THR A 143 -16.85 3.01 -6.26
N LEU A 144 -15.87 3.62 -5.56
CA LEU A 144 -15.68 3.44 -4.13
C LEU A 144 -16.61 4.37 -3.33
N PRO A 145 -17.34 3.86 -2.32
CA PRO A 145 -18.26 4.67 -1.52
C PRO A 145 -17.60 5.88 -0.86
N ALA A 146 -16.44 5.69 -0.21
CA ALA A 146 -15.68 6.78 0.40
C ALA A 146 -15.36 7.91 -0.58
N PHE A 147 -14.97 7.58 -1.81
CA PHE A 147 -14.62 8.59 -2.82
C PHE A 147 -15.81 9.48 -3.18
N GLY A 148 -17.01 8.89 -3.29
CA GLY A 148 -18.25 9.64 -3.52
C GLY A 148 -18.64 10.59 -2.40
N MET A 149 -18.15 10.35 -1.17
CA MET A 149 -18.42 11.19 0.01
C MET A 149 -17.42 12.33 0.22
N LEU A 150 -16.29 12.31 -0.49
CA LEU A 150 -15.27 13.35 -0.44
C LEU A 150 -15.75 14.63 -1.14
N ASP A 151 -15.23 15.76 -0.67
CA ASP A 151 -15.38 17.03 -1.36
C ASP A 151 -14.50 17.05 -2.63
N GLU A 152 -14.82 17.90 -3.62
CA GLU A 152 -14.12 17.88 -4.91
C GLU A 152 -12.61 18.14 -4.79
N ASP A 153 -12.20 19.04 -3.89
CA ASP A 153 -10.77 19.30 -3.64
C ASP A 153 -10.07 18.07 -3.03
N ASP A 154 -10.72 17.38 -2.10
CA ASP A 154 -10.19 16.15 -1.49
C ASP A 154 -10.07 15.01 -2.52
N LYS A 155 -11.02 14.90 -3.45
CA LYS A 155 -10.95 13.92 -4.55
C LYS A 155 -9.72 14.15 -5.42
N VAL A 156 -9.45 15.41 -5.78
CA VAL A 156 -8.29 15.79 -6.59
C VAL A 156 -7.00 15.49 -5.83
N VAL A 157 -6.90 15.94 -4.58
CA VAL A 157 -5.71 15.71 -3.72
C VAL A 157 -5.42 14.21 -3.56
N LEU A 158 -6.46 13.41 -3.33
CA LEU A 158 -6.35 11.95 -3.22
C LEU A 158 -5.84 11.33 -4.53
N LEU A 159 -6.50 11.60 -5.66
CA LEU A 159 -6.15 11.04 -6.96
C LEU A 159 -4.72 11.42 -7.41
N GLU A 160 -4.31 12.65 -7.14
CA GLU A 160 -2.94 13.09 -7.43
C GLU A 160 -1.90 12.33 -6.60
N TYR A 161 -2.23 11.95 -5.36
CA TYR A 161 -1.31 11.22 -4.48
C TYR A 161 -1.23 9.72 -4.82
N ILE A 162 -2.38 9.09 -5.07
CA ILE A 162 -2.48 7.62 -5.22
C ILE A 162 -2.48 7.14 -6.68
N GLY A 163 -2.58 8.07 -7.64
CA GLY A 163 -2.78 7.79 -9.06
C GLY A 163 -1.70 6.91 -9.66
N LEU A 164 -0.45 7.36 -9.57
CA LEU A 164 0.69 6.62 -10.11
C LEU A 164 0.92 5.30 -9.37
N ALA A 165 0.79 5.27 -8.04
CA ALA A 165 0.97 4.03 -7.27
C ALA A 165 0.01 2.92 -7.75
N ASN A 166 -1.28 3.24 -7.96
CA ASN A 166 -2.25 2.28 -8.48
C ASN A 166 -2.01 1.91 -9.96
N ALA A 167 -1.60 2.87 -10.80
CA ALA A 167 -1.28 2.60 -12.20
C ALA A 167 -0.08 1.66 -12.34
N ILE A 168 0.98 1.86 -11.54
CA ILE A 168 2.18 1.01 -11.59
C ILE A 168 1.90 -0.36 -10.95
N LEU A 169 1.11 -0.42 -9.88
CA LEU A 169 0.66 -1.70 -9.31
C LEU A 169 -0.14 -2.52 -10.34
N LEU A 170 -1.02 -1.88 -11.12
CA LEU A 170 -1.76 -2.49 -12.24
C LEU A 170 -0.80 -3.04 -13.31
N GLU A 171 0.16 -2.24 -13.77
CA GLU A 171 1.16 -2.66 -14.77
C GLU A 171 1.99 -3.85 -14.27
N CYS A 172 2.44 -3.79 -13.02
CA CYS A 172 3.27 -4.84 -12.41
C CYS A 172 2.50 -6.14 -12.23
N PHE A 173 1.29 -6.08 -11.67
CA PHE A 173 0.46 -7.26 -11.42
C PHE A 173 0.22 -8.07 -12.70
N TYR A 174 -0.23 -7.41 -13.77
CA TYR A 174 -0.47 -8.08 -15.04
C TYR A 174 0.81 -8.51 -15.78
N SER A 175 1.96 -7.92 -15.46
CA SER A 175 3.25 -8.38 -15.98
C SER A 175 3.72 -9.64 -15.25
N VAL A 176 3.51 -9.70 -13.93
CA VAL A 176 3.79 -10.89 -13.10
C VAL A 176 2.89 -12.06 -13.48
N GLU A 177 1.59 -11.83 -13.72
CA GLU A 177 0.68 -12.88 -14.21
C GLU A 177 1.13 -13.48 -15.55
N LYS A 178 1.84 -12.70 -16.38
CA LYS A 178 2.44 -13.16 -17.65
C LYS A 178 3.80 -13.85 -17.46
N GLY A 179 4.29 -13.98 -16.22
CA GLY A 179 5.62 -14.52 -15.93
C GLY A 179 6.78 -13.59 -16.34
N SER A 180 6.52 -12.31 -16.57
CA SER A 180 7.56 -11.35 -16.97
C SER A 180 8.32 -10.80 -15.76
N SER A 181 9.62 -10.57 -15.94
CA SER A 181 10.50 -9.87 -14.98
C SER A 181 10.58 -8.35 -15.22
N THR A 182 9.84 -7.85 -16.20
CA THR A 182 9.76 -6.42 -16.55
C THR A 182 8.32 -6.04 -16.88
N ILE A 183 8.01 -4.75 -16.88
CA ILE A 183 6.68 -4.27 -17.29
C ILE A 183 6.39 -4.66 -18.75
N VAL A 184 5.23 -5.29 -18.98
CA VAL A 184 4.71 -5.69 -20.29
C VAL A 184 3.30 -5.12 -20.48
N MET A 185 3.16 -4.30 -21.51
CA MET A 185 1.88 -3.69 -21.85
C MET A 185 0.89 -4.73 -22.43
N PRO A 186 -0.42 -4.44 -22.45
CA PRO A 186 -1.41 -5.36 -23.01
C PRO A 186 -1.13 -5.81 -24.45
N ASN A 187 -0.57 -4.93 -25.29
CA ASN A 187 -0.20 -5.25 -26.67
C ASN A 187 1.14 -6.01 -26.81
N GLY A 188 1.75 -6.44 -25.70
CA GLY A 188 3.05 -7.13 -25.70
C GLY A 188 4.26 -6.20 -25.76
N LEU A 189 4.07 -4.87 -25.81
CA LEU A 189 5.17 -3.92 -25.78
C LEU A 189 5.90 -3.99 -24.43
N VAL A 190 7.22 -3.99 -24.47
CA VAL A 190 8.10 -4.00 -23.29
C VAL A 190 8.87 -2.67 -23.24
N PRO A 191 8.50 -1.70 -22.39
CA PRO A 191 9.05 -0.34 -22.43
C PRO A 191 10.58 -0.25 -22.25
N ILE A 192 11.18 -1.18 -21.48
CA ILE A 192 12.64 -1.19 -21.28
C ILE A 192 13.40 -1.55 -22.56
N GLN A 193 12.80 -2.33 -23.47
CA GLN A 193 13.41 -2.73 -24.73
C GLN A 193 13.31 -1.64 -25.81
N MET A 194 12.49 -0.61 -25.60
CA MET A 194 12.36 0.46 -26.57
C MET A 194 13.66 1.27 -26.67
N PRO A 195 14.20 1.51 -27.88
CA PRO A 195 15.40 2.31 -28.05
C PRO A 195 15.13 3.76 -27.65
N LYS A 196 15.98 4.31 -26.79
CA LYS A 196 15.99 5.73 -26.42
C LYS A 196 17.43 6.21 -26.31
N PRO A 197 17.74 7.46 -26.73
CA PRO A 197 19.02 8.07 -26.40
C PRO A 197 19.11 8.14 -24.88
N GLY A 198 20.23 7.71 -24.29
CA GLY A 198 20.31 7.60 -22.84
C GLY A 198 21.71 7.71 -22.29
N SER A 199 21.82 8.54 -21.24
CA SER A 199 22.94 8.49 -20.32
C SER A 199 22.81 7.27 -19.38
N SER A 200 23.88 6.97 -18.64
CA SER A 200 23.88 5.96 -17.57
C SER A 200 22.74 6.18 -16.58
N GLU A 201 22.47 7.43 -16.23
CA GLU A 201 21.46 7.83 -15.23
C GLU A 201 20.04 7.56 -15.75
N LEU A 202 19.77 7.89 -17.02
CA LEU A 202 18.47 7.59 -17.63
C LEU A 202 18.22 6.08 -17.71
N ASN A 203 19.24 5.31 -18.06
CA ASN A 203 19.13 3.84 -18.09
C ASN A 203 18.89 3.27 -16.69
N HIS A 204 19.53 3.83 -15.65
CA HIS A 204 19.26 3.44 -14.28
C HIS A 204 17.81 3.72 -13.90
N LEU A 205 17.32 4.94 -14.14
CA LEU A 205 15.94 5.33 -13.82
C LEU A 205 14.91 4.48 -14.57
N ARG A 206 15.17 4.15 -15.84
CA ARG A 206 14.34 3.22 -16.62
C ARG A 206 14.33 1.81 -16.00
N SER A 207 15.47 1.34 -15.51
CA SER A 207 15.56 0.05 -14.81
C SER A 207 14.78 0.07 -13.50
N GLU A 208 14.86 1.16 -12.74
CA GLU A 208 14.07 1.34 -11.52
C GLU A 208 12.56 1.33 -11.81
N ALA A 209 12.13 2.07 -12.83
CA ALA A 209 10.73 2.17 -13.22
C ALA A 209 10.19 0.85 -13.82
N PHE A 210 10.87 0.24 -14.80
CA PHE A 210 10.29 -0.85 -15.58
C PHE A 210 10.70 -2.26 -15.16
N CYS A 211 11.76 -2.41 -14.36
CA CYS A 211 12.27 -3.74 -13.98
C CYS A 211 12.18 -3.97 -12.47
N ARG A 212 12.75 -3.06 -11.66
CA ARG A 212 12.84 -3.26 -10.20
C ARG A 212 11.48 -3.25 -9.50
N CYS A 213 10.45 -2.64 -10.11
CA CYS A 213 9.09 -2.62 -9.60
C CYS A 213 8.42 -4.01 -9.57
N ILE A 214 8.89 -4.95 -10.38
CA ILE A 214 8.32 -6.30 -10.52
C ILE A 214 8.72 -7.21 -9.35
N GLU A 215 9.97 -7.12 -8.91
CA GLU A 215 10.57 -8.05 -7.95
C GLU A 215 9.81 -8.13 -6.61
N PRO A 216 9.38 -7.02 -5.96
CA PRO A 216 8.63 -7.11 -4.71
C PRO A 216 7.30 -7.83 -4.88
N LEU A 217 6.62 -7.61 -6.01
CA LEU A 217 5.34 -8.23 -6.28
C LEU A 217 5.47 -9.73 -6.57
N GLN A 218 6.51 -10.13 -7.32
CA GLN A 218 6.84 -11.54 -7.55
C GLN A 218 7.19 -12.26 -6.24
N ARG A 219 7.98 -11.61 -5.38
CA ARG A 219 8.41 -12.16 -4.09
C ARG A 219 7.23 -12.39 -3.16
N VAL A 220 6.34 -11.40 -3.05
CA VAL A 220 5.14 -11.54 -2.23
C VAL A 220 4.19 -12.54 -2.88
N GLY A 221 3.99 -12.50 -4.19
CA GLY A 221 3.11 -13.41 -4.91
C GLY A 221 1.64 -13.19 -4.54
N LEU A 222 1.05 -12.12 -5.08
CA LEU A 222 -0.37 -11.82 -4.88
C LEU A 222 -1.25 -12.67 -5.77
N ASP A 223 -2.36 -13.16 -5.23
CA ASP A 223 -3.50 -13.53 -6.07
C ASP A 223 -4.37 -12.31 -6.41
N LEU A 224 -5.41 -12.53 -7.23
CA LEU A 224 -6.31 -11.47 -7.67
C LEU A 224 -7.03 -10.80 -6.49
N VAL A 225 -7.46 -11.56 -5.47
CA VAL A 225 -8.20 -11.03 -4.32
C VAL A 225 -7.28 -10.18 -3.44
N GLU A 226 -6.09 -10.68 -3.14
CA GLU A 226 -5.04 -9.97 -2.40
C GLU A 226 -4.66 -8.66 -3.11
N TYR A 227 -4.54 -8.69 -4.44
CA TYR A 227 -4.25 -7.51 -5.27
C TYR A 227 -5.38 -6.46 -5.25
N VAL A 228 -6.64 -6.85 -5.47
CA VAL A 228 -7.74 -5.85 -5.48
C VAL A 228 -7.99 -5.25 -4.10
N LEU A 229 -7.78 -6.02 -3.03
CA LEU A 229 -7.86 -5.51 -1.66
C LEU A 229 -6.69 -4.57 -1.34
N LEU A 230 -5.47 -4.87 -1.79
CA LEU A 230 -4.34 -3.93 -1.70
C LEU A 230 -4.65 -2.63 -2.44
N LYS A 231 -5.18 -2.69 -3.67
CA LYS A 231 -5.62 -1.49 -4.41
C LYS A 231 -6.64 -0.68 -3.61
N ALA A 232 -7.65 -1.32 -3.05
CA ALA A 232 -8.67 -0.66 -2.24
C ALA A 232 -8.07 0.04 -0.99
N VAL A 233 -7.07 -0.58 -0.36
CA VAL A 233 -6.30 0.05 0.74
C VAL A 233 -5.54 1.29 0.24
N ILE A 234 -4.91 1.23 -0.94
CA ILE A 234 -4.21 2.40 -1.54
C ILE A 234 -5.21 3.51 -1.90
N TYR A 235 -6.37 3.19 -2.46
CA TYR A 235 -7.43 4.18 -2.71
C TYR A 235 -7.97 4.84 -1.43
N SER A 236 -7.77 4.19 -0.27
CA SER A 236 -8.21 4.69 1.04
C SER A 236 -7.10 5.41 1.81
N TYR A 237 -6.05 5.87 1.13
CA TYR A 237 -4.91 6.51 1.78
C TYR A 237 -5.29 7.89 2.34
N SER A 238 -5.16 8.07 3.66
CA SER A 238 -5.64 9.28 4.37
C SER A 238 -4.53 10.26 4.78
N CYS A 239 -3.27 9.84 4.81
CA CYS A 239 -2.15 10.64 5.32
C CYS A 239 -1.58 11.59 4.24
N ILE A 240 -2.43 12.42 3.64
CA ILE A 240 -2.07 13.27 2.49
C ILE A 240 -2.01 14.75 2.90
N PRO A 241 -0.89 15.45 2.63
CA PRO A 241 -0.84 16.90 2.80
C PRO A 241 -1.91 17.59 1.93
N GLY A 242 -2.71 18.46 2.56
CA GLY A 242 -3.78 19.20 1.88
C GLY A 242 -5.16 18.55 1.93
N LEU A 243 -5.28 17.33 2.47
CA LEU A 243 -6.57 16.68 2.67
C LEU A 243 -7.34 17.31 3.85
N SER A 244 -8.65 17.48 3.70
CA SER A 244 -9.50 17.99 4.77
C SER A 244 -9.63 16.99 5.93
N ARG A 245 -9.89 17.50 7.14
CA ARG A 245 -10.17 16.64 8.32
C ARG A 245 -11.40 15.74 8.13
N ARG A 246 -12.34 16.14 7.27
CA ARG A 246 -13.52 15.35 6.94
C ARG A 246 -13.12 14.20 6.02
N GLY A 247 -12.38 14.51 4.95
CA GLY A 247 -11.85 13.52 4.00
C GLY A 247 -10.96 12.49 4.68
N GLU A 248 -10.08 12.93 5.58
CA GLU A 248 -9.22 12.04 6.37
C GLU A 248 -10.04 11.01 7.16
N LYS A 249 -11.10 11.45 7.86
CA LYS A 249 -11.98 10.55 8.62
C LYS A 249 -12.76 9.57 7.74
N ILE A 250 -13.16 10.00 6.55
CA ILE A 250 -13.84 9.13 5.58
C ILE A 250 -12.88 8.02 5.11
N LEU A 251 -11.66 8.41 4.72
CA LEU A 251 -10.67 7.49 4.19
C LEU A 251 -10.12 6.53 5.26
N ILE A 252 -9.95 6.98 6.51
CA ILE A 252 -9.54 6.09 7.61
C ILE A 252 -10.55 4.94 7.80
N LYS A 253 -11.85 5.24 7.80
CA LYS A 253 -12.89 4.20 7.95
C LYS A 253 -12.89 3.20 6.81
N GLU A 254 -12.73 3.68 5.58
CA GLU A 254 -12.67 2.80 4.39
C GLU A 254 -11.39 1.95 4.41
N LYS A 255 -10.26 2.54 4.83
CA LYS A 255 -8.98 1.83 4.99
C LYS A 255 -9.09 0.73 6.03
N GLU A 256 -9.66 1.01 7.19
CA GLU A 256 -9.89 0.02 8.26
C GLU A 256 -10.75 -1.15 7.76
N LYS A 257 -11.80 -0.85 6.99
CA LYS A 257 -12.65 -1.88 6.37
C LYS A 257 -11.84 -2.80 5.44
N TYR A 258 -11.17 -2.26 4.44
CA TYR A 258 -10.44 -3.10 3.47
C TYR A 258 -9.21 -3.80 4.06
N ALA A 259 -8.52 -3.17 5.00
CA ALA A 259 -7.42 -3.79 5.75
C ALA A 259 -7.91 -5.00 6.56
N LEU A 260 -9.08 -4.87 7.21
CA LEU A 260 -9.69 -5.99 7.92
C LEU A 260 -10.12 -7.11 6.98
N VAL A 261 -10.76 -6.78 5.84
CA VAL A 261 -11.18 -7.77 4.84
C VAL A 261 -9.96 -8.55 4.32
N LEU A 262 -8.86 -7.87 4.01
CA LEU A 262 -7.61 -8.49 3.59
C LEU A 262 -7.03 -9.43 4.66
N LEU A 263 -6.96 -8.97 5.91
CA LEU A 263 -6.47 -9.81 7.01
C LEU A 263 -7.33 -11.07 7.17
N ARG A 264 -8.66 -10.93 7.13
CA ARG A 264 -9.58 -12.08 7.26
C ARG A 264 -9.43 -13.05 6.10
N TYR A 265 -9.39 -12.54 4.87
CA TYR A 265 -9.17 -13.36 3.69
C TYR A 265 -7.90 -14.21 3.83
N LEU A 266 -6.79 -13.59 4.22
CA LEU A 266 -5.50 -14.25 4.40
C LEU A 266 -5.50 -15.25 5.56
N GLN A 267 -6.14 -14.93 6.69
CA GLN A 267 -6.27 -15.84 7.84
C GLN A 267 -7.14 -17.06 7.50
N THR A 268 -8.21 -16.88 6.73
CA THR A 268 -9.03 -18.00 6.25
C THR A 268 -8.27 -18.90 5.28
N LYS A 269 -7.45 -18.31 4.41
CA LYS A 269 -6.69 -19.04 3.39
C LYS A 269 -5.44 -19.75 3.93
N LEU A 270 -4.72 -19.13 4.87
CA LEU A 270 -3.40 -19.57 5.32
C LEU A 270 -3.34 -19.95 6.81
N GLY A 271 -4.43 -19.77 7.56
CA GLY A 271 -4.45 -19.84 9.02
C GLY A 271 -3.99 -18.54 9.69
N ASP A 272 -4.25 -18.40 10.99
CA ASP A 272 -4.09 -17.13 11.70
C ASP A 272 -2.68 -16.54 11.64
N THR A 273 -1.66 -17.35 11.92
CA THR A 273 -0.26 -16.90 12.00
C THR A 273 0.34 -16.58 10.62
N GLN A 274 0.19 -17.50 9.66
CA GLN A 274 0.74 -17.29 8.31
C GLN A 274 -0.05 -16.22 7.55
N GLY A 275 -1.37 -16.15 7.76
CA GLY A 275 -2.22 -15.09 7.22
C GLY A 275 -1.81 -13.71 7.73
N ALA A 276 -1.52 -13.57 9.02
CA ALA A 276 -1.01 -12.31 9.59
C ALA A 276 0.38 -11.93 9.05
N LYS A 277 1.28 -12.90 8.86
CA LYS A 277 2.59 -12.67 8.24
C LYS A 277 2.44 -12.18 6.80
N LYS A 278 1.66 -12.90 5.99
CA LYS A 278 1.36 -12.52 4.61
C LYS A 278 0.69 -11.15 4.54
N TYR A 279 -0.23 -10.84 5.46
CA TYR A 279 -0.88 -9.54 5.53
C TYR A 279 0.13 -8.40 5.68
N ALA A 280 1.11 -8.55 6.57
CA ALA A 280 2.18 -7.56 6.75
C ALA A 280 3.01 -7.39 5.46
N GLU A 281 3.32 -8.48 4.75
CA GLU A 281 4.02 -8.45 3.46
C GLU A 281 3.21 -7.72 2.38
N VAL A 282 1.89 -7.98 2.28
CA VAL A 282 1.01 -7.32 1.32
C VAL A 282 0.87 -5.82 1.62
N ILE A 283 0.67 -5.44 2.89
CA ILE A 283 0.55 -4.03 3.26
C ILE A 283 1.87 -3.27 3.02
N ALA A 284 3.03 -3.91 3.20
CA ALA A 284 4.32 -3.30 2.90
C ALA A 284 4.51 -2.96 1.40
N LEU A 285 3.77 -3.61 0.50
CA LEU A 285 3.77 -3.25 -0.92
C LEU A 285 3.18 -1.85 -1.16
N MET A 286 2.28 -1.35 -0.31
CA MET A 286 1.70 -0.01 -0.48
C MET A 286 2.79 1.07 -0.57
N GLU A 287 3.68 1.14 0.42
CA GLU A 287 4.80 2.10 0.43
C GLU A 287 5.77 1.85 -0.73
N THR A 288 5.97 0.59 -1.08
CA THR A 288 6.80 0.17 -2.22
C THR A 288 6.26 0.74 -3.53
N PHE A 289 4.94 0.71 -3.75
CA PHE A 289 4.32 1.25 -4.97
C PHE A 289 4.18 2.77 -4.97
N PHE A 290 4.11 3.42 -3.80
CA PHE A 290 4.30 4.88 -3.73
C PHE A 290 5.71 5.27 -4.20
N TYR A 291 6.75 4.55 -3.78
CA TYR A 291 8.11 4.77 -4.26
C TYR A 291 8.23 4.58 -5.78
N PHE A 292 7.72 3.48 -6.33
CA PHE A 292 7.78 3.26 -7.78
C PHE A 292 6.92 4.25 -8.57
N GLY A 293 5.80 4.71 -8.02
CA GLY A 293 5.04 5.82 -8.59
C GLY A 293 5.91 7.07 -8.79
N GLN A 294 6.72 7.43 -7.80
CA GLN A 294 7.66 8.56 -7.91
C GLN A 294 8.77 8.30 -8.95
N ARG A 295 9.30 7.07 -9.05
CA ARG A 295 10.30 6.71 -10.08
C ARG A 295 9.72 6.88 -11.49
N HIS A 296 8.49 6.44 -11.70
CA HIS A 296 7.78 6.63 -12.97
C HIS A 296 7.52 8.11 -13.26
N GLN A 297 7.13 8.90 -12.26
CA GLN A 297 6.97 10.34 -12.39
C GLN A 297 8.26 11.01 -12.89
N GLN A 298 9.38 10.73 -12.22
CA GLN A 298 10.70 11.25 -12.60
C GLN A 298 11.07 10.85 -14.02
N LEU A 299 10.84 9.58 -14.37
CA LEU A 299 11.12 9.10 -15.72
C LEU A 299 10.27 9.85 -16.75
N THR A 300 8.97 10.01 -16.51
CA THR A 300 8.08 10.74 -17.43
C THR A 300 8.51 12.19 -17.60
N ILE A 301 8.90 12.89 -16.53
CA ILE A 301 9.41 14.27 -16.60
C ILE A 301 10.66 14.35 -17.49
N VAL A 302 11.66 13.49 -17.24
CA VAL A 302 12.92 13.47 -18.00
C VAL A 302 12.68 13.07 -19.46
N MET A 303 11.81 12.10 -19.70
CA MET A 303 11.46 11.68 -21.05
C MET A 303 10.73 12.78 -21.82
N ASN A 304 9.86 13.54 -21.16
CA ASN A 304 9.18 14.67 -21.78
C ASN A 304 10.16 15.80 -22.12
N SER A 305 11.14 16.10 -21.26
CA SER A 305 12.14 17.14 -21.54
C SER A 305 13.10 16.76 -22.67
N ILE A 306 13.41 15.48 -22.85
CA ILE A 306 14.28 14.99 -23.93
C ILE A 306 13.51 14.88 -25.26
N VAL A 307 12.29 14.36 -25.26
CA VAL A 307 11.54 14.03 -26.49
C VAL A 307 10.78 15.26 -27.03
N TYR A 308 10.32 16.15 -26.16
CA TYR A 308 9.52 17.32 -26.53
C TYR A 308 10.06 18.60 -25.86
N PRO A 309 11.23 19.11 -26.28
CA PRO A 309 11.78 20.37 -25.75
C PRO A 309 10.86 21.58 -25.99
N PHE A 310 9.92 21.48 -26.96
CA PHE A 310 8.86 22.45 -27.22
C PHE A 310 7.50 21.72 -27.21
N LYS A 311 6.75 21.82 -26.10
CA LYS A 311 5.52 21.06 -25.75
C LYS A 311 4.37 21.23 -26.77
N PRO A 312 3.64 20.16 -27.15
CA PRO A 312 2.18 20.16 -27.05
C PRO A 312 1.78 19.92 -25.57
N PRO A 313 0.70 20.55 -25.07
CA PRO A 313 0.33 20.45 -23.67
C PRO A 313 -0.03 19.01 -23.29
N LEU A 314 0.50 18.56 -22.16
CA LEU A 314 -0.09 17.40 -21.49
C LEU A 314 -1.53 17.79 -21.09
N PRO A 315 -2.46 16.83 -21.06
CA PRO A 315 -3.74 17.04 -20.43
C PRO A 315 -3.57 17.66 -19.05
N PRO A 316 -4.35 18.69 -18.68
CA PRO A 316 -4.17 19.39 -17.40
C PRO A 316 -4.17 18.46 -16.18
N PHE A 317 -4.93 17.36 -16.23
CA PHE A 317 -4.95 16.36 -15.16
C PHE A 317 -3.63 15.58 -15.03
N LEU A 318 -2.99 15.22 -16.16
CA LEU A 318 -1.68 14.57 -16.15
C LEU A 318 -0.61 15.54 -15.70
N GLU A 319 -0.72 16.82 -16.05
CA GLU A 319 0.23 17.82 -15.59
C GLU A 319 0.22 17.94 -14.06
N LYS A 320 -0.96 17.94 -13.44
CA LYS A 320 -1.10 17.94 -11.97
C LYS A 320 -0.52 16.69 -11.30
N ILE A 321 -0.73 15.51 -11.88
CA ILE A 321 -0.18 14.26 -11.36
C ILE A 321 1.35 14.20 -11.53
N LEU A 322 1.87 14.70 -12.66
CA LEU A 322 3.26 14.52 -13.04
C LEU A 322 4.20 15.62 -12.51
N TYR A 323 3.75 16.85 -12.31
CA TYR A 323 4.60 17.99 -11.94
C TYR A 323 4.28 18.57 -10.54
N LYS A 324 3.80 17.70 -9.65
CA LYS A 324 3.46 18.03 -8.26
C LYS A 324 4.66 18.48 -7.42
#